data_AF-A0A505IVM2-F1
#
_entry.id   AF-A0A505IVM2-F1
#
_cell.length_a   1.000
_cell.length_b   1.000
_cell.length_c   1.000
_cell.angle_alpha   90.00
_cell.angle_beta   90.00
_cell.angle_gamma   90.00
#
_symmetry.space_group_name_H-M   'P 1'
#
loop_
_entity.id
_entity.type
_entity.pdbx_description
1 polymer ?
#
loop_
_entity_poly.entity_id
_entity_poly.type
_entity_poly.pdbx_seq_one_letter_code
_entity_poly.pdbx_strand_id
1 'polypeptide(L)'
;MINFLKGLKIRILYIYSMISLLIGVYLSVNWIPVSVEGLSKSQKQELLREGSINWELGVVFKVLALILFLGALVKSIIYILNKKR
;
A
#
# COMPACT_ATOMS: atom_id res chain seq x y z
N MET A 1 5.85 -15.75 26.97
CA MET A 1 4.58 -15.41 26.27
C MET A 1 4.52 -13.96 25.77
N ILE A 2 4.80 -12.95 26.61
CA ILE A 2 4.69 -11.52 26.23
C ILE A 2 5.61 -11.11 25.06
N ASN A 3 6.87 -11.55 25.05
CA ASN A 3 7.81 -11.23 23.97
C ASN A 3 7.47 -11.91 22.64
N PHE A 4 6.76 -13.03 22.66
CA PHE A 4 6.27 -13.71 21.46
C PHE A 4 5.11 -12.92 20.82
N LEU A 5 4.15 -12.49 21.63
CA LEU A 5 3.02 -11.67 21.17
C LEU A 5 3.49 -10.31 20.61
N LYS A 6 4.51 -9.69 21.20
CA LYS A 6 5.11 -8.45 20.68
C LYS A 6 5.75 -8.67 19.29
N GLY A 7 6.52 -9.75 19.12
CA GLY A 7 7.10 -10.11 17.83
C GLY A 7 6.05 -10.43 16.76
N LEU A 8 4.97 -11.13 17.14
CA LEU A 8 3.86 -11.42 16.24
C LEU A 8 3.17 -10.14 15.74
N LYS A 9 2.90 -9.17 16.63
CA LYS A 9 2.32 -7.87 16.26
C LYS A 9 3.18 -7.10 15.24
N ILE A 10 4.49 -7.14 15.39
CA ILE A 10 5.43 -6.51 14.45
C ILE A 10 5.35 -7.15 13.06
N ARG A 11 5.33 -8.49 13.00
CA ARG A 11 5.18 -9.23 11.73
C ARG A 11 3.87 -8.89 11.04
N ILE A 12 2.78 -8.78 11.79
CA ILE A 12 1.47 -8.40 11.26
C ILE A 12 1.52 -7.00 10.62
N LEU A 13 2.21 -6.03 11.24
CA LEU A 13 2.37 -4.69 10.64
C LEU A 13 3.15 -4.73 9.32
N TYR A 14 4.20 -5.55 9.21
CA TYR A 14 4.91 -5.74 7.95
C TYR A 14 4.02 -6.36 6.88
N ILE A 15 3.18 -7.34 7.23
CA ILE A 15 2.24 -7.95 6.30
C ILE A 15 1.24 -6.89 5.79
N TYR A 16 0.65 -6.09 6.68
CA TYR A 16 -0.26 -5.03 6.26
C TYR A 16 0.42 -3.98 5.38
N SER A 17 1.65 -3.59 5.71
CA SER A 17 2.45 -2.70 4.87
C SER A 17 2.62 -3.26 3.45
N MET A 18 2.97 -4.55 3.31
CA MET A 18 3.13 -5.18 2.00
C MET A 18 1.80 -5.28 1.23
N ILE A 19 0.70 -5.63 1.90
CA ILE A 19 -0.63 -5.68 1.27
C ILE A 19 -1.02 -4.28 0.76
N SER A 20 -0.88 -3.24 1.58
CA SER A 20 -1.15 -1.87 1.16
C SER A 20 -0.26 -1.43 0.00
N LEU A 21 1.02 -1.83 -0.01
CA LEU A 21 1.93 -1.51 -1.10
C LEU A 21 1.48 -2.18 -2.40
N LEU A 22 1.12 -3.47 -2.36
CA LEU A 22 0.65 -4.21 -3.53
C LEU A 22 -0.64 -3.61 -4.11
N ILE A 23 -1.61 -3.27 -3.25
CA ILE A 23 -2.84 -2.58 -3.66
C ILE A 23 -2.49 -1.22 -4.29
N GLY A 24 -1.62 -0.44 -3.64
CA GLY A 24 -1.24 0.88 -4.13
C GLY A 24 -0.52 0.83 -5.47
N VAL A 25 0.39 -0.14 -5.66
CA VAL A 25 1.06 -0.38 -6.95
C VAL A 25 0.04 -0.78 -8.00
N TYR A 26 -0.81 -1.76 -7.72
CA TYR A 26 -1.84 -2.23 -8.64
C TYR A 26 -2.72 -1.08 -9.14
N LEU A 27 -3.28 -0.28 -8.24
CA LEU A 27 -4.13 0.86 -8.61
C LEU A 27 -3.40 1.95 -9.41
N SER A 28 -2.12 2.19 -9.11
CA SER A 28 -1.33 3.22 -9.79
C SER A 28 -0.75 2.79 -11.15
N VAL A 29 -0.62 1.48 -11.39
CA VAL A 29 0.04 0.90 -12.56
C VAL A 29 -0.96 0.28 -13.53
N ASN A 30 -2.19 -0.05 -13.10
CA ASN A 30 -3.22 -0.59 -13.99
C ASN A 30 -3.76 0.49 -14.95
N TRP A 31 -2.95 0.79 -15.94
CA TRP A 31 -3.38 1.28 -17.24
C TRP A 31 -3.55 0.05 -18.10
N ILE A 32 -4.61 -0.74 -17.86
CA ILE A 32 -5.03 -1.72 -18.86
C ILE A 32 -5.25 -0.90 -20.13
N PRO A 33 -4.54 -1.16 -21.24
CA PRO A 33 -4.74 -0.41 -22.46
C PRO A 33 -6.12 -0.76 -22.99
N VAL A 34 -7.13 0.02 -22.61
CA VAL A 34 -8.49 -0.11 -23.13
C VAL A 34 -8.47 0.51 -24.51
N SER A 35 -8.96 -0.22 -25.51
CA SER A 35 -9.13 0.38 -26.84
C SER A 35 -10.08 1.57 -26.72
N VAL A 36 -9.58 2.74 -27.10
CA VAL A 36 -10.34 4.00 -27.11
C VAL A 36 -10.95 4.28 -28.49
N GLU A 37 -10.76 3.37 -29.45
CA GLU A 37 -11.43 3.42 -30.74
C GLU A 37 -12.93 3.14 -30.56
N GLY A 38 -13.77 3.95 -31.21
CA GLY A 38 -15.23 3.85 -31.09
C GLY A 38 -15.84 4.51 -29.84
N LEU A 39 -15.03 4.93 -28.86
CA LEU A 39 -15.56 5.64 -27.69
C LEU A 39 -15.93 7.09 -28.01
N SER A 40 -17.07 7.54 -27.49
CA SER A 40 -17.47 8.95 -27.51
C SER A 40 -16.53 9.82 -26.68
N LYS A 41 -16.59 11.14 -26.86
CA LYS A 41 -15.81 12.08 -26.03
C LYS A 41 -16.12 11.95 -24.54
N SER A 42 -17.39 11.74 -24.17
CA SER A 42 -17.79 11.58 -22.77
C SER A 42 -17.26 10.28 -22.15
N GLN A 43 -17.27 9.18 -22.90
CA GLN A 43 -16.71 7.90 -22.43
C GLN A 43 -15.19 7.97 -22.21
N LYS A 44 -14.47 8.67 -23.09
CA LYS A 44 -13.03 8.91 -22.91
C LYS A 44 -12.73 9.76 -21.68
N GLN A 45 -13.55 10.77 -21.41
CA GLN A 45 -13.42 11.59 -20.21
C GLN A 45 -13.69 10.78 -18.93
N GLU A 46 -14.69 9.91 -18.92
CA GLU A 46 -14.96 9.06 -17.76
C GLU A 46 -13.81 8.08 -17.49
N LEU A 47 -13.26 7.44 -18.52
CA LEU A 47 -12.07 6.57 -18.40
C LEU A 47 -10.86 7.32 -17.82
N LEU A 48 -10.60 8.55 -18.26
CA LEU A 48 -9.52 9.38 -17.71
C LEU A 48 -9.79 9.73 -16.25
N ARG A 49 -11.04 10.01 -15.90
CA ARG A 49 -11.44 10.31 -14.52
C ARG A 49 -11.27 9.10 -13.62
N GLU A 50 -11.72 7.91 -14.02
CA GLU A 50 -11.50 6.66 -13.29
C GLU A 50 -10.00 6.36 -13.13
N GLY A 51 -9.21 6.58 -14.18
CA GLY A 51 -7.75 6.46 -14.14
C GLY A 51 -7.10 7.41 -13.12
N SER A 52 -7.53 8.68 -13.09
CA SER A 52 -7.04 9.67 -12.11
C SER A 52 -7.36 9.26 -10.68
N ILE A 53 -8.60 8.81 -10.42
CA ILE A 53 -9.03 8.34 -9.09
C ILE A 53 -8.20 7.13 -8.65
N ASN A 54 -8.01 6.15 -9.54
CA ASN A 54 -7.21 4.97 -9.24
C ASN A 54 -5.75 5.33 -8.95
N TRP A 55 -5.17 6.26 -9.71
CA TRP A 55 -3.82 6.74 -9.46
C TRP A 55 -3.69 7.42 -8.09
N GLU A 56 -4.61 8.34 -7.75
CA GLU A 56 -4.63 9.04 -6.46
C GLU A 56 -4.77 8.06 -5.29
N LEU A 57 -5.73 7.14 -5.36
CA LEU A 57 -5.91 6.08 -4.36
C LEU A 57 -4.64 5.21 -4.26
N GLY A 58 -4.03 4.88 -5.39
CA GLY A 58 -2.78 4.15 -5.45
C GLY A 58 -1.65 4.84 -4.69
N VAL A 59 -1.51 6.16 -4.84
CA VAL A 59 -0.54 6.96 -4.07
C VAL A 59 -0.84 6.91 -2.58
N VAL A 60 -2.11 7.09 -2.18
CA VAL A 60 -2.51 7.05 -0.76
C VAL A 60 -2.15 5.70 -0.13
N PHE A 61 -2.44 4.58 -0.79
CA PHE A 61 -2.09 3.25 -0.31
C PHE A 61 -0.57 3.04 -0.17
N LYS A 62 0.23 3.58 -1.09
CA LYS A 62 1.70 3.55 -0.99
C LYS A 62 2.21 4.36 0.20
N VAL A 63 1.64 5.55 0.45
CA VAL A 63 2.00 6.37 1.63
C VAL A 63 1.64 5.64 2.92
N LEU A 64 0.45 5.05 3.00
CA LEU A 64 0.04 4.22 4.13
C LEU A 64 0.99 3.02 4.35
N ALA A 65 1.35 2.33 3.26
CA ALA A 65 2.30 1.23 3.31
C ALA A 65 3.65 1.66 3.90
N LEU A 66 4.16 2.83 3.50
CA LEU A 66 5.41 3.40 4.03
C LEU A 66 5.30 3.70 5.53
N ILE A 67 4.21 4.34 5.97
CA ILE A 67 3.97 4.64 7.40
C ILE A 67 3.96 3.35 8.22
N LEU A 68 3.23 2.33 7.76
CA LEU A 68 3.15 1.03 8.44
C LEU A 68 4.52 0.34 8.48
N PHE A 69 5.28 0.40 7.38
CA PHE A 69 6.63 -0.18 7.31
C PHE A 69 7.58 0.47 8.33
N LEU A 70 7.63 1.80 8.34
CA LEU A 70 8.48 2.56 9.27
C LEU A 70 8.06 2.31 10.72
N GLY A 71 6.76 2.27 11.01
CA GLY A 71 6.24 1.92 12.33
C GLY A 71 6.65 0.52 12.77
N ALA A 72 6.59 -0.48 11.87
CA ALA A 72 7.05 -1.84 12.13
C ALA A 72 8.57 -1.89 12.35
N LEU A 73 9.35 -1.12 11.59
CA LEU A 73 10.80 -1.02 11.74
C LEU A 73 11.21 -0.44 13.09
N VAL A 74 10.63 0.70 13.49
CA VAL A 74 10.89 1.31 14.80
C VAL A 74 10.57 0.34 15.93
N LYS A 75 9.41 -0.34 15.86
CA LYS A 75 9.04 -1.35 16.87
C LYS A 75 10.00 -2.54 16.88
N SER A 76 10.50 -2.96 15.71
CA SER A 76 11.50 -4.04 15.61
C SER A 76 12.81 -3.65 16.30
N ILE A 77 13.30 -2.43 16.07
CA ILE A 77 14.53 -1.92 16.70
C ILE A 77 14.37 -1.90 18.22
N ILE A 78 13.27 -1.32 18.73
CA ILE A 78 12.98 -1.26 20.17
C ILE A 78 12.89 -2.67 20.76
N TYR A 79 12.23 -3.61 20.07
CA TYR A 79 12.12 -4.99 20.52
C TYR A 79 13.50 -5.68 20.62
N ILE A 80 14.37 -5.48 19.63
CA ILE A 80 15.72 -6.04 19.61
C ILE A 80 16.57 -5.45 20.75
N LEU A 81 16.54 -4.12 20.93
CA LEU A 81 17.28 -3.45 22.00
C LEU A 81 16.84 -3.91 23.39
N ASN A 82 15.53 -4.04 23.62
CA ASN A 82 14.99 -4.51 24.89
C ASN A 82 15.19 -6.01 25.14
N LYS A 83 15.52 -6.80 24.12
CA LYS A 83 15.86 -8.23 24.29
C LYS A 83 17.34 -8.43 24.65
N LYS A 84 18.19 -7.45 24.37
CA LYS A 84 19.63 -7.48 24.70
C LYS A 84 19.95 -6.98 26.12
N ARG A 85 19.02 -6.28 26.78
CA ARG A 85 19.05 -5.98 28.22
C ARG A 85 18.31 -7.06 28.99
#